data_AF-A0A9X6XB16-F1
#
_entry.id   AF-A0A9X6XB16-F1
#
_cell.length_a   1.000
_cell.length_b   1.000
_cell.length_c   1.000
_cell.angle_alpha   90.00
_cell.angle_beta   90.00
_cell.angle_gamma   90.00
#
_symmetry.space_group_name_H-M   'P 1'
#
loop_
_entity.id
_entity.type
_entity.pdbx_description
1 polymer ?
#
loop_
_entity_poly.entity_id
_entity_poly.type
_entity_poly.pdbx_seq_one_letter_code
_entity_poly.pdbx_strand_id
1 'polypeptide(L)'
;MKESFTRMLAFVVIVVPIALAVIGIKLLRDTVFLIHSFGIPNLPLQLLIGLVSLGVGFYLVGSFVLFRDRKRNKVQGRFLKR
;
A
#
# COMPACT_ATOMS: atom_id res chain seq x y z
N MET A 1 -27.49 -11.35 -5.78
CA MET A 1 -26.28 -11.29 -6.63
C MET A 1 -25.49 -9.97 -6.54
N LYS A 2 -26.12 -8.80 -6.31
CA LYS A 2 -25.40 -7.51 -6.23
C LYS A 2 -24.39 -7.43 -5.07
N GLU A 3 -24.68 -8.06 -3.93
CA GLU A 3 -23.81 -8.00 -2.75
C GLU A 3 -22.49 -8.79 -2.86
N SER A 4 -22.48 -9.92 -3.58
CA SER A 4 -21.23 -10.70 -3.79
C SER A 4 -20.22 -9.96 -4.64
N PHE A 5 -20.68 -9.25 -5.68
CA PHE A 5 -19.81 -8.48 -6.56
C PHE A 5 -19.12 -7.32 -5.81
N THR A 6 -19.86 -6.64 -4.92
CA THR A 6 -19.30 -5.58 -4.05
C THR A 6 -18.26 -6.11 -3.07
N ARG A 7 -18.46 -7.30 -2.50
CA ARG A 7 -17.46 -7.97 -1.63
C ARG A 7 -16.19 -8.33 -2.40
N MET A 8 -16.32 -8.80 -3.64
CA MET A 8 -15.18 -9.15 -4.48
C MET A 8 -14.37 -7.90 -4.88
N LEU A 9 -15.05 -6.80 -5.21
CA LEU A 9 -14.41 -5.51 -5.48
C LEU A 9 -13.64 -4.97 -4.26
N ALA A 10 -14.19 -5.10 -3.05
CA ALA A 10 -13.49 -4.69 -1.83
C ALA A 10 -12.17 -5.47 -1.62
N PHE A 11 -12.14 -6.73 -2.04
CA PHE A 11 -10.92 -7.55 -1.96
C PHE A 11 -9.86 -7.06 -2.96
N VAL A 12 -10.26 -6.79 -4.21
CA VAL A 12 -9.34 -6.26 -5.24
C VAL A 12 -8.75 -4.90 -4.83
N VAL A 13 -9.56 -4.02 -4.24
CA VAL A 13 -9.11 -2.71 -3.74
C VAL A 13 -8.06 -2.82 -2.63
N ILE A 14 -8.08 -3.89 -1.83
CA ILE A 14 -7.07 -4.14 -0.79
C ILE A 14 -5.83 -4.86 -1.35
N VAL A 15 -6.00 -5.73 -2.33
CA VAL A 15 -4.89 -6.52 -2.92
C VAL A 15 -3.91 -5.62 -3.67
N VAL A 16 -4.37 -4.61 -4.40
CA VAL A 16 -3.50 -3.69 -5.15
C VAL A 16 -2.47 -2.97 -4.27
N PRO A 17 -2.85 -2.29 -3.17
CA PRO A 17 -1.87 -1.61 -2.33
C PRO A 17 -0.98 -2.57 -1.53
N ILE A 18 -1.48 -3.77 -1.19
CA ILE A 18 -0.65 -4.83 -0.60
C ILE A 18 0.43 -5.28 -1.60
N ALA A 19 0.06 -5.53 -2.86
CA ALA A 19 1.02 -5.91 -3.90
C ALA A 19 2.09 -4.83 -4.11
N LEU A 20 1.70 -3.55 -4.14
CA LEU A 20 2.64 -2.42 -4.19
C LEU A 20 3.59 -2.38 -2.99
N ALA A 21 3.08 -2.65 -1.78
CA ALA A 21 3.92 -2.71 -0.59
C ALA A 21 4.93 -3.87 -0.67
N VAL A 22 4.51 -5.06 -1.12
CA VAL A 22 5.40 -6.22 -1.30
C VAL A 22 6.50 -5.93 -2.33
N ILE A 23 6.14 -5.29 -3.45
CA ILE A 23 7.11 -4.84 -4.46
C ILE A 23 8.10 -3.85 -3.84
N GLY A 24 7.62 -2.87 -3.09
CA GLY A 24 8.47 -1.91 -2.36
C GLY A 24 9.47 -2.60 -1.44
N ILE A 25 9.01 -3.51 -0.58
CA ILE A 25 9.89 -4.29 0.33
C ILE A 25 10.94 -5.07 -0.46
N LYS A 26 10.55 -5.69 -1.58
CA LYS A 26 11.48 -6.46 -2.42
C LYS A 26 12.61 -5.57 -2.94
N LEU A 27 12.28 -4.41 -3.52
CA LEU A 27 13.29 -3.47 -4.03
C LEU A 27 14.21 -2.95 -2.92
N LEU A 28 13.65 -2.61 -1.75
CA LEU A 28 14.43 -2.14 -0.61
C LEU A 28 15.43 -3.20 -0.13
N ARG A 29 14.97 -4.44 -0.01
CA ARG A 29 15.81 -5.58 0.35
C ARG A 29 16.91 -5.78 -0.68
N ASP A 30 16.58 -5.75 -1.96
CA ASP A 30 17.56 -5.92 -3.03
C ASP A 30 18.62 -4.81 -3.00
N THR A 31 18.26 -3.57 -2.65
CA THR A 31 19.23 -2.47 -2.45
C THR A 31 20.16 -2.72 -1.25
N VAL A 32 19.66 -3.28 -0.14
CA VAL A 32 20.49 -3.60 1.05
C VAL A 32 21.56 -4.64 0.71
N PHE A 33 21.27 -5.58 -0.18
CA PHE A 33 22.22 -6.59 -0.64
C PHE A 33 23.07 -6.14 -1.84
N LEU A 34 22.99 -4.86 -2.23
CA LEU A 34 23.66 -4.32 -3.41
C LEU A 34 23.31 -5.08 -4.71
N ILE A 35 22.10 -5.66 -4.78
CA ILE A 35 21.61 -6.41 -5.94
C ILE A 35 20.86 -5.46 -6.86
N HIS A 36 21.34 -5.36 -8.10
CA HIS A 36 20.68 -4.60 -9.16
C HIS A 36 19.44 -5.33 -9.65
N SER A 37 18.28 -4.71 -9.48
CA SER A 37 17.05 -5.18 -10.10
C SER A 37 17.04 -4.85 -11.59
N PHE A 38 16.59 -5.81 -12.42
CA PHE A 38 16.49 -5.64 -13.86
C PHE A 38 15.63 -4.42 -14.21
N GLY A 39 16.18 -3.49 -14.99
CA GLY A 39 15.49 -2.27 -15.44
C GLY A 39 15.72 -1.01 -14.61
N ILE A 40 16.49 -1.07 -13.50
CA ILE A 40 16.83 0.12 -12.70
C ILE A 40 18.33 0.38 -12.80
N PRO A 41 18.78 1.55 -13.31
CA PRO A 41 20.19 1.79 -13.59
C PRO A 41 21.06 2.02 -12.36
N ASN A 42 20.51 2.51 -11.24
CA ASN A 42 21.29 2.92 -10.06
C ASN A 42 20.64 2.45 -8.74
N LEU A 43 21.46 2.01 -7.77
CA LEU A 43 20.99 1.60 -6.43
C LEU A 43 20.21 2.68 -5.66
N PRO A 44 20.65 3.96 -5.62
CA PRO A 44 19.89 5.01 -4.95
C PRO A 44 18.50 5.22 -5.55
N LEU A 45 18.37 5.04 -6.87
CA LEU A 45 17.08 5.11 -7.56
C LEU A 45 16.20 3.91 -7.20
N GLN A 46 16.78 2.71 -7.12
CA GLN A 46 16.09 1.50 -6.65
C GLN A 46 15.57 1.67 -5.22
N LEU A 47 16.38 2.27 -4.32
CA LEU A 47 15.97 2.62 -2.97
C LEU A 47 14.78 3.58 -2.96
N LEU A 48 14.85 4.65 -3.75
CA LEU A 48 13.80 5.67 -3.82
C LEU A 48 12.49 5.09 -4.35
N ILE A 49 12.55 4.29 -5.42
CA ILE A 49 11.38 3.60 -5.97
C ILE A 49 10.80 2.62 -4.95
N GLY A 50 11.65 1.86 -4.27
CA GLY A 50 11.23 0.96 -3.19
C GLY A 50 10.53 1.70 -2.05
N LEU A 51 11.09 2.81 -1.58
CA LEU A 51 10.53 3.67 -0.52
C LEU A 51 9.19 4.26 -0.93
N VAL A 52 9.09 4.80 -2.15
CA VAL A 52 7.84 5.39 -2.66
C VAL A 52 6.77 4.31 -2.83
N SER A 53 7.10 3.15 -3.41
CA SER A 53 6.15 2.05 -3.58
C SER A 53 5.63 1.53 -2.23
N LEU A 54 6.53 1.42 -1.25
CA LEU A 54 6.17 1.05 0.12
C LEU A 54 5.27 2.10 0.79
N GLY A 55 5.67 3.37 0.72
CA GLY A 55 4.95 4.50 1.31
C GLY A 55 3.55 4.67 0.71
N VAL A 56 3.42 4.57 -0.61
CA VAL A 56 2.14 4.60 -1.32
C VAL A 56 1.28 3.39 -0.94
N GLY A 57 1.86 2.19 -0.88
CA GLY A 57 1.18 0.99 -0.43
C GLY A 57 0.57 1.17 0.97
N PHE A 58 1.36 1.65 1.94
CA PHE A 58 0.89 1.93 3.29
C PHE A 58 -0.13 3.07 3.34
N TYR A 59 0.06 4.14 2.59
CA TYR A 59 -0.86 5.27 2.54
C TYR A 59 -2.25 4.84 2.05
N LEU A 60 -2.31 4.02 1.00
CA LEU A 60 -3.57 3.50 0.46
C LEU A 60 -4.25 2.53 1.44
N VAL A 61 -3.51 1.59 2.04
CA VAL A 61 -4.05 0.69 3.07
C VAL A 61 -4.57 1.49 4.28
N GLY A 62 -3.77 2.42 4.79
CA GLY A 62 -4.13 3.27 5.94
C GLY A 62 -5.35 4.14 5.66
N SER A 63 -5.44 4.72 4.47
CA SER A 63 -6.60 5.51 4.02
C SER A 63 -7.87 4.66 3.95
N PHE A 64 -7.78 3.43 3.43
CA PHE A 64 -8.90 2.49 3.41
C PHE A 64 -9.34 2.07 4.82
N VAL A 65 -8.39 1.74 5.70
CA VAL A 65 -8.67 1.39 7.10
C VAL A 65 -9.36 2.55 7.81
N LEU A 66 -8.86 3.77 7.65
CA LEU A 66 -9.45 4.97 8.25
C LEU A 66 -10.87 5.23 7.74
N PHE A 67 -11.12 5.06 6.44
CA PHE A 67 -12.47 5.16 5.87
C PHE A 67 -13.41 4.09 6.44
N ARG A 68 -12.94 2.85 6.57
CA ARG A 68 -13.71 1.73 7.13
C ARG A 68 -14.04 1.96 8.61
N ASP A 69 -13.08 2.43 9.41
CA ASP A 69 -13.25 2.62 10.85
C ASP A 69 -14.06 3.89 11.18
N ARG A 70 -14.00 4.94 10.35
CA ARG A 70 -14.89 6.10 10.44
C ARG A 70 -16.37 5.69 10.40
N LYS A 71 -16.75 4.80 9.47
CA LYS A 71 -18.13 4.31 9.35
C LYS A 71 -18.61 3.52 10.58
N ARG A 72 -17.69 3.01 11.40
CA ARG A 72 -18.00 2.23 12.61
C ARG A 72 -17.84 3.04 13.90
N ASN A 73 -17.57 4.35 13.81
CA ASN A 73 -17.28 5.23 14.96
C ASN A 73 -16.17 4.69 15.89
N LYS A 74 -15.20 3.94 15.34
CA LYS A 74 -14.07 3.35 16.09
C LYS A 74 -12.77 4.16 16.00
N VAL A 75 -12.85 5.40 15.51
CA VAL A 75 -11.69 6.28 15.37
C VAL A 75 -11.74 7.35 16.46
N GLN A 76 -10.58 7.92 16.81
CA GLN A 76 -10.52 9.02 17.78
C GLN A 76 -11.37 10.21 17.29
N GLY A 77 -11.92 11.01 18.22
CA GLY A 77 -12.81 12.14 17.90
C GLY A 77 -12.23 13.16 16.90
N ARG A 78 -10.89 13.27 16.81
CA ARG A 78 -10.19 14.12 15.82
C ARG A 78 -10.40 13.66 14.37
N PHE A 79 -10.69 12.38 14.15
CA PHE A 79 -10.90 11.79 12.83
C PHE A 79 -12.38 11.58 12.47
N LEU A 80 -13.32 11.94 13.36
CA LEU A 80 -14.76 11.86 13.07
C LEU A 80 -15.28 13.04 12.24
N LYS A 81 -14.62 14.21 12.29
CA LYS A 81 -14.99 15.37 11.48
C LYS A 81 -14.43 15.24 10.06
N ARG A 82 -15.23 15.65 9.07
CA ARG A 82 -14.87 15.67 7.64
C ARG A 82 -13.68 16.57 7.38
#